data_AF-A0AA38Y2H9-F1
#
_entry.id   AF-A0AA38Y2H9-F1
#
_cell.length_a   1.000
_cell.length_b   1.000
_cell.length_c   1.000
_cell.angle_alpha   90.00
_cell.angle_beta   90.00
_cell.angle_gamma   90.00
#
_symmetry.space_group_name_H-M   'P 1'
#
loop_
_entity.id
_entity.type
_entity.pdbx_description
1 polymer ?
#
loop_
_entity_poly.entity_id
_entity_poly.type
_entity_poly.pdbx_seq_one_letter_code
_entity_poly.pdbx_strand_id
1 'polypeptide(L)'
;MTLLRSTSSERLLLTDGIKRAIFWQDLYAHLVTSTTRAVNHHTFHEMHWHRDALAPEIFVLPSGFQSRVDVLGEELTRVFEDIHALKMIRDSAVYDPEDTASMVDMDNQQASVQSRLCGLPGLSPLAELCRLAGYLTASLLCCKIWRLSLVPNHVSAQMLQAGRQVDDSIWTGHFDLLAWLLYLGGALAAPGIVRKDYILLIRRQHASKLATLIRSWSDLVAIMEQFIWSEKAISPLIQMFWEEVQSFRK
;
A
#
# COMPACT_ATOMS: atom_id res chain seq x y z
N MET A 1 -26.07 1.32 2.49
CA MET A 1 -27.06 0.78 1.52
C MET A 1 -28.40 1.53 1.53
N THR A 2 -28.98 1.91 2.68
CA THR A 2 -30.25 2.66 2.73
C THR A 2 -30.19 4.02 2.04
N LEU A 3 -29.08 4.75 2.18
CA LEU A 3 -28.88 6.09 1.62
C LEU A 3 -28.72 6.09 0.07
N LEU A 4 -28.07 5.06 -0.48
CA LEU A 4 -27.94 4.86 -1.95
C LEU A 4 -29.26 4.38 -2.59
N ARG A 5 -30.09 3.68 -1.81
CA ARG A 5 -31.41 3.23 -2.24
C ARG A 5 -32.44 4.36 -2.17
N SER A 6 -32.33 5.27 -1.20
CA SER A 6 -33.22 6.43 -1.08
C SER A 6 -32.97 7.49 -2.15
N THR A 7 -31.73 7.63 -2.65
CA THR A 7 -31.41 8.56 -3.74
C THR A 7 -31.90 8.09 -5.12
N SER A 8 -32.23 6.81 -5.26
CA SER A 8 -32.83 6.28 -6.49
C SER A 8 -34.35 6.49 -6.52
N SER A 9 -35.00 6.66 -5.37
CA SER A 9 -36.45 6.86 -5.22
C SER A 9 -36.85 8.32 -4.98
N GLU A 10 -35.99 9.12 -4.35
CA GLU A 10 -36.18 10.55 -4.11
C GLU A 10 -35.02 11.31 -4.77
N ARG A 11 -35.30 12.43 -5.44
CA ARG A 11 -34.30 13.29 -6.13
C ARG A 11 -33.35 14.01 -5.14
N LEU A 12 -32.75 13.29 -4.21
CA LEU A 12 -31.71 13.76 -3.32
C LEU A 12 -30.40 13.81 -4.10
N LEU A 13 -30.04 15.01 -4.56
CA LEU A 13 -28.73 15.28 -5.14
C LEU A 13 -27.68 15.17 -4.04
N LEU A 14 -26.92 14.06 -4.05
CA LEU A 14 -25.77 13.90 -3.17
C LEU A 14 -24.67 14.88 -3.57
N THR A 15 -24.10 15.59 -2.61
CA THR A 15 -22.89 16.38 -2.83
C THR A 15 -21.69 15.47 -3.03
N ASP A 16 -20.64 15.99 -3.68
CA ASP A 16 -19.41 15.23 -3.91
C ASP A 16 -18.79 14.75 -2.60
N GLY A 17 -18.78 15.59 -1.56
CA GLY A 17 -18.32 15.19 -0.22
C GLY A 17 -19.06 13.97 0.34
N ILE A 18 -20.38 13.86 0.15
CA ILE A 18 -21.16 12.71 0.63
C ILE A 18 -20.82 11.45 -0.17
N LYS A 19 -20.70 11.55 -1.50
CA LYS A 19 -20.35 10.40 -2.34
C LYS A 19 -18.94 9.88 -2.05
N ARG A 20 -17.97 10.78 -1.85
CA ARG A 20 -16.61 10.45 -1.38
C ARG A 20 -16.65 9.72 -0.03
N ALA A 21 -17.45 10.21 0.92
CA ALA A 21 -17.61 9.56 2.21
C ALA A 21 -18.21 8.16 2.08
N ILE A 22 -19.22 7.97 1.22
CA ILE A 22 -19.80 6.64 0.93
C ILE A 22 -18.74 5.70 0.34
N PHE A 23 -17.94 6.18 -0.62
CA PHE A 23 -16.87 5.39 -1.22
C PHE A 23 -15.85 4.92 -0.19
N TRP A 24 -15.30 5.85 0.59
CA TRP A 24 -14.27 5.54 1.58
C TRP A 24 -14.81 4.64 2.70
N GLN A 25 -16.05 4.88 3.13
CA GLN A 25 -16.72 4.03 4.12
C GLN A 25 -16.91 2.60 3.60
N ASP A 26 -17.38 2.42 2.36
CA ASP A 26 -17.57 1.10 1.74
C ASP A 26 -16.25 0.34 1.60
N LEU A 27 -15.21 1.01 1.10
CA LEU A 27 -13.88 0.44 0.94
C LEU A 27 -13.30 -0.03 2.28
N TYR A 28 -13.43 0.78 3.33
CA TYR A 28 -12.88 0.46 4.64
C TYR A 28 -13.69 -0.59 5.38
N ALA A 29 -15.02 -0.57 5.24
CA ALA A 29 -15.88 -1.63 5.75
C ALA A 29 -15.47 -2.98 5.14
N HIS A 30 -15.26 -3.03 3.83
CA HIS A 30 -14.77 -4.23 3.15
C HIS A 30 -13.44 -4.72 3.72
N LEU A 31 -12.45 -3.84 3.89
CA LEU A 31 -11.13 -4.24 4.41
C LEU A 31 -11.18 -4.78 5.83
N VAL A 32 -11.99 -4.18 6.70
CA VAL A 32 -12.05 -4.55 8.13
C VAL A 32 -12.95 -5.76 8.38
N THR A 33 -14.02 -5.90 7.60
CA THR A 33 -15.08 -6.90 7.87
C THR A 33 -15.22 -7.96 6.79
N SER A 34 -14.44 -7.88 5.70
CA SER A 34 -14.53 -8.78 4.54
C SER A 34 -15.91 -8.80 3.87
N THR A 35 -16.73 -7.76 4.06
CA THR A 35 -18.04 -7.64 3.41
C THR A 35 -17.90 -7.38 1.92
N THR A 36 -18.87 -7.80 1.12
CA THR A 36 -18.94 -7.42 -0.30
C THR A 36 -19.05 -5.91 -0.47
N ARG A 37 -18.29 -5.35 -1.41
CA ARG A 37 -18.33 -3.93 -1.75
C ARG A 37 -19.60 -3.57 -2.52
N ALA A 38 -20.21 -2.45 -2.16
CA ALA A 38 -21.39 -1.91 -2.83
C ALA A 38 -21.05 -0.89 -3.91
N VAL A 39 -19.89 -0.23 -3.82
CA VAL A 39 -19.42 0.76 -4.80
C VAL A 39 -18.01 0.41 -5.27
N ASN A 40 -17.45 1.12 -6.24
CA ASN A 40 -16.08 0.98 -6.74
C ASN A 40 -15.59 2.31 -7.34
N HIS A 41 -14.33 2.33 -7.79
CA HIS A 41 -13.70 3.51 -8.39
C HIS A 41 -14.37 4.02 -9.67
N HIS A 42 -15.34 3.30 -10.23
CA HIS A 42 -16.17 3.76 -11.35
C HIS A 42 -17.56 4.25 -10.93
N THR A 43 -17.98 4.04 -9.69
CA THR A 43 -19.35 4.34 -9.25
C THR A 43 -19.64 5.84 -9.22
N PHE A 44 -18.65 6.65 -8.84
CA PHE A 44 -18.81 8.08 -8.65
C PHE A 44 -17.86 8.85 -9.56
N HIS A 45 -18.40 9.69 -10.45
CA HIS A 45 -17.61 10.39 -11.46
C HIS A 45 -16.55 11.33 -10.87
N GLU A 46 -16.83 11.96 -9.73
CA GLU A 46 -15.89 12.86 -9.07
C GLU A 46 -14.70 12.15 -8.40
N MET A 47 -14.74 10.81 -8.34
CA MET A 47 -13.65 9.93 -7.89
C MET A 47 -12.92 9.27 -9.06
N HIS A 48 -13.35 9.50 -10.30
CA HIS A 48 -12.70 8.91 -11.46
C HIS A 48 -11.29 9.46 -11.58
N TRP A 49 -10.35 8.54 -11.78
CA TRP A 49 -8.96 8.85 -12.04
C TRP A 49 -8.48 8.01 -13.20
N HIS A 50 -7.66 8.63 -14.05
CA HIS A 50 -7.03 8.00 -15.19
C HIS A 50 -5.57 8.47 -15.26
N ARG A 51 -4.72 7.67 -15.89
CA ARG A 51 -3.33 8.06 -16.16
C ARG A 51 -3.30 9.36 -16.95
N ASP A 52 -2.41 10.26 -16.56
CA ASP A 52 -2.16 11.46 -17.34
C ASP A 52 -1.47 11.08 -18.66
N ALA A 53 -2.16 11.33 -19.77
CA ALA A 53 -1.62 11.05 -21.11
C ALA A 53 -0.44 11.96 -21.46
N LEU A 54 -0.26 13.08 -20.77
CA LEU A 54 0.83 14.03 -20.98
C LEU A 54 2.11 13.67 -20.20
N ALA A 55 2.01 12.77 -19.22
CA ALA A 55 3.15 12.32 -18.41
C ALA A 55 3.24 10.78 -18.35
N PRO A 56 3.34 10.07 -19.49
CA PRO A 56 3.41 8.60 -19.49
C PRO A 56 4.65 8.06 -18.77
N GLU A 57 5.73 8.84 -18.67
CA GLU A 57 7.03 8.45 -18.15
C GLU A 57 7.05 8.18 -16.63
N ILE A 58 6.04 8.63 -15.88
CA ILE A 58 5.97 8.36 -14.43
C ILE A 58 5.28 7.01 -14.11
N PHE A 59 4.54 6.46 -15.06
CA PHE A 59 3.81 5.18 -14.93
C PHE A 59 4.71 4.00 -15.28
N VAL A 60 5.77 3.82 -14.49
CA VAL A 60 6.79 2.80 -14.71
C VAL A 60 6.80 1.80 -13.56
N LEU A 61 6.97 0.53 -13.88
CA LEU A 61 7.13 -0.52 -12.89
C LEU A 61 8.54 -0.45 -12.27
N PRO A 62 8.67 -0.27 -10.94
CA PRO A 62 9.97 -0.28 -10.27
C PRO A 62 10.80 -1.53 -10.56
N SER A 63 12.12 -1.40 -10.59
CA SER A 63 13.05 -2.47 -11.01
C SER A 63 12.93 -3.75 -10.17
N GLY A 64 12.66 -3.61 -8.87
CA GLY A 64 12.38 -4.71 -7.95
C GLY A 64 11.10 -5.48 -8.27
N PHE A 65 10.18 -4.94 -9.08
CA PHE A 65 9.02 -5.68 -9.55
C PHE A 65 9.18 -6.23 -10.98
N GLN A 66 10.10 -5.69 -11.78
CA GLN A 66 10.28 -6.09 -13.19
C GLN A 66 10.62 -7.59 -13.35
N SER A 67 11.45 -8.14 -12.47
CA SER A 67 11.77 -9.58 -12.48
C SER A 67 10.65 -10.47 -11.91
N ARG A 68 9.52 -9.88 -11.52
CA ARG A 68 8.42 -10.54 -10.79
C ARG A 68 7.06 -10.30 -11.46
N VAL A 69 7.04 -9.80 -12.70
CA VAL A 69 5.80 -9.56 -13.46
C VAL A 69 4.94 -10.82 -13.53
N ASP A 70 5.54 -11.99 -13.70
CA ASP A 70 4.81 -13.27 -13.71
C ASP A 70 4.12 -13.60 -12.38
N VAL A 71 4.73 -13.19 -11.26
CA VAL A 71 4.15 -13.36 -9.92
C VAL A 71 3.00 -12.37 -9.72
N LEU A 72 3.19 -11.13 -10.13
CA LEU A 72 2.22 -10.06 -9.93
C LEU A 72 0.99 -10.25 -10.85
N GLY A 73 1.21 -10.73 -12.07
CA GLY A 73 0.20 -10.69 -13.13
C GLY A 73 -0.04 -9.27 -13.65
N GLU A 74 -0.81 -9.17 -14.73
CA GLU A 74 -1.00 -7.93 -15.48
C GLU A 74 -1.66 -6.82 -14.63
N GLU A 75 -2.77 -7.14 -13.97
CA GLU A 75 -3.55 -6.13 -13.26
C GLU A 75 -2.85 -5.57 -12.04
N LEU A 76 -2.19 -6.41 -11.24
CA LEU A 76 -1.42 -5.94 -10.08
C LEU A 76 -0.18 -5.16 -10.53
N THR A 77 0.47 -5.58 -11.62
CA THR A 77 1.58 -4.84 -12.25
C THR A 77 1.16 -3.42 -12.61
N ARG A 78 0.03 -3.27 -13.30
CA ARG A 78 -0.52 -1.95 -13.66
C ARG A 78 -0.82 -1.09 -12.43
N VAL A 79 -1.34 -1.70 -11.36
CA VAL A 79 -1.57 -0.97 -10.11
C VAL A 79 -0.25 -0.51 -9.49
N PHE A 80 0.82 -1.31 -9.54
CA PHE A 80 2.13 -0.92 -9.04
C PHE A 80 2.77 0.23 -9.83
N GLU A 81 2.57 0.28 -11.15
CA GLU A 81 2.93 1.45 -11.97
C GLU A 81 2.17 2.71 -11.51
N ASP A 82 0.88 2.58 -11.21
CA ASP A 82 0.05 3.70 -10.74
C ASP A 82 0.46 4.17 -9.33
N ILE A 83 0.88 3.26 -8.45
CA ILE A 83 1.43 3.61 -7.13
C ILE A 83 2.80 4.28 -7.28
N HIS A 84 3.64 3.84 -8.23
CA HIS A 84 4.90 4.49 -8.52
C HIS A 84 4.67 5.93 -9.03
N ALA A 85 3.72 6.14 -9.94
CA ALA A 85 3.33 7.48 -10.39
C ALA A 85 2.85 8.35 -9.21
N LEU A 86 2.04 7.79 -8.30
CA LEU A 86 1.60 8.48 -7.08
C LEU A 86 2.79 8.91 -6.21
N LYS A 87 3.81 8.06 -6.07
CA LYS A 87 5.06 8.38 -5.41
C LYS A 87 5.79 9.52 -6.10
N MET A 88 5.88 9.49 -7.44
CA MET A 88 6.58 10.51 -8.21
C MET A 88 5.92 11.88 -8.06
N ILE A 89 4.58 11.93 -8.11
CA ILE A 89 3.80 13.14 -7.85
C ILE A 89 4.06 13.64 -6.43
N ARG A 90 3.95 12.76 -5.42
CA ARG A 90 4.18 13.09 -4.01
C ARG A 90 5.57 13.67 -3.74
N ASP A 91 6.58 13.14 -4.42
CA ASP A 91 7.96 13.58 -4.25
C ASP A 91 8.32 14.80 -5.08
N SER A 92 7.51 15.12 -6.10
CA SER A 92 7.74 16.27 -6.98
C SER A 92 7.74 17.61 -6.22
N ALA A 93 8.34 18.62 -6.84
CA ALA A 93 8.26 20.00 -6.35
C ALA A 93 6.94 20.69 -6.70
N VAL A 94 6.15 20.10 -7.61
CA VAL A 94 4.89 20.64 -8.11
C VAL A 94 3.74 20.30 -7.16
N TYR A 95 3.84 19.18 -6.45
CA TYR A 95 2.84 18.81 -5.45
C TYR A 95 2.90 19.75 -4.24
N ASP A 96 1.82 20.50 -4.04
CA ASP A 96 1.58 21.31 -2.86
C ASP A 96 0.55 20.61 -1.95
N PRO A 97 0.94 20.15 -0.75
CA PRO A 97 0.01 19.54 0.19
C PRO A 97 -1.01 20.52 0.79
N GLU A 98 -0.85 21.83 0.60
CA GLU A 98 -1.80 22.87 1.02
C GLU A 98 -2.76 23.27 -0.12
N ASP A 99 -2.46 22.86 -1.37
CA ASP A 99 -3.35 23.08 -2.50
C ASP A 99 -4.47 22.03 -2.56
N THR A 100 -5.71 22.52 -2.54
CA THR A 100 -6.90 21.65 -2.52
C THR A 100 -7.03 20.82 -3.79
N ALA A 101 -6.68 21.36 -4.96
CA ALA A 101 -6.77 20.61 -6.22
C ALA A 101 -5.78 19.44 -6.23
N SER A 102 -4.52 19.71 -5.88
CA SER A 102 -3.46 18.71 -5.73
C SER A 102 -3.83 17.60 -4.73
N MET A 103 -4.47 17.97 -3.61
CA MET A 103 -4.97 17.00 -2.63
C MET A 103 -6.11 16.12 -3.19
N VAL A 104 -7.05 16.71 -3.94
CA VAL A 104 -8.17 15.98 -4.54
C VAL A 104 -7.68 14.99 -5.59
N ASP A 105 -6.75 15.40 -6.45
CA ASP A 105 -6.20 14.53 -7.50
C ASP A 105 -5.44 13.33 -6.89
N MET A 106 -4.64 13.57 -5.85
CA MET A 106 -3.98 12.49 -5.11
C MET A 106 -4.98 11.55 -4.43
N ASP A 107 -6.06 12.07 -3.82
CA ASP A 107 -7.08 11.23 -3.18
C ASP A 107 -7.86 10.40 -4.22
N ASN A 108 -8.12 10.96 -5.40
CA ASN A 108 -8.75 10.23 -6.51
C ASN A 108 -7.86 9.09 -7.04
N GLN A 109 -6.57 9.35 -7.22
CA GLN A 109 -5.62 8.30 -7.60
C GLN A 109 -5.53 7.22 -6.52
N GLN A 110 -5.45 7.61 -5.24
CA GLN A 110 -5.44 6.67 -4.12
C GLN A 110 -6.71 5.81 -4.11
N ALA A 111 -7.87 6.42 -4.28
CA ALA A 111 -9.15 5.73 -4.33
C ALA A 111 -9.20 4.70 -5.47
N SER A 112 -8.73 5.09 -6.67
CA SER A 112 -8.65 4.18 -7.81
C SER A 112 -7.75 2.98 -7.53
N VAL A 113 -6.51 3.24 -7.08
CA VAL A 113 -5.53 2.21 -6.71
C VAL A 113 -6.09 1.27 -5.64
N GLN A 114 -6.58 1.80 -4.52
CA GLN A 114 -7.03 0.99 -3.39
C GLN A 114 -8.31 0.21 -3.71
N SER A 115 -9.21 0.78 -4.51
CA SER A 115 -10.39 0.08 -5.01
C SER A 115 -10.00 -1.09 -5.92
N ARG A 116 -9.05 -0.89 -6.83
CA ARG A 116 -8.55 -1.94 -7.72
C ARG A 116 -7.86 -3.05 -6.95
N LEU A 117 -6.98 -2.71 -5.99
CA LEU A 117 -6.34 -3.69 -5.10
C LEU A 117 -7.38 -4.56 -4.37
N CYS A 118 -8.47 -3.99 -3.85
CA CYS A 118 -9.51 -4.79 -3.18
C CYS A 118 -10.35 -5.64 -4.14
N GLY A 119 -10.35 -5.31 -5.44
CA GLY A 119 -11.14 -5.99 -6.46
C GLY A 119 -10.41 -7.12 -7.19
N LEU A 120 -9.12 -7.36 -6.92
CA LEU A 120 -8.33 -8.39 -7.59
C LEU A 120 -8.75 -9.80 -7.13
N PRO A 121 -9.23 -10.67 -8.03
CA PRO A 121 -9.62 -12.02 -7.66
C PRO A 121 -8.45 -13.01 -7.75
N GLY A 122 -8.46 -14.04 -6.89
CA GLY A 122 -7.70 -15.28 -7.11
C GLY A 122 -6.17 -15.14 -7.14
N LEU A 123 -5.60 -14.27 -6.31
CA LEU A 123 -4.15 -14.07 -6.27
C LEU A 123 -3.40 -15.26 -5.66
N SER A 124 -2.18 -15.49 -6.15
CA SER A 124 -1.23 -16.38 -5.49
C SER A 124 -0.85 -15.83 -4.11
N PRO A 125 -0.32 -16.66 -3.19
CA PRO A 125 0.03 -16.17 -1.86
C PRO A 125 1.09 -15.04 -1.87
N LEU A 126 2.06 -15.10 -2.79
CA LEU A 126 3.07 -14.04 -2.92
C LEU A 126 2.46 -12.76 -3.52
N ALA A 127 1.59 -12.89 -4.53
CA ALA A 127 0.86 -11.75 -5.09
C ALA A 127 -0.08 -11.09 -4.07
N GLU A 128 -0.70 -11.87 -3.19
CA GLU A 128 -1.54 -11.37 -2.10
C GLU A 128 -0.73 -10.53 -1.10
N LEU A 129 0.48 -10.99 -0.75
CA LEU A 129 1.39 -10.22 0.09
C LEU A 129 1.81 -8.90 -0.59
N CYS A 130 2.12 -8.95 -1.89
CA CYS A 130 2.38 -7.75 -2.69
C CYS A 130 1.16 -6.82 -2.74
N ARG A 131 -0.05 -7.34 -2.92
CA ARG A 131 -1.30 -6.56 -2.93
C ARG A 131 -1.51 -5.81 -1.62
N LEU A 132 -1.34 -6.49 -0.48
CA LEU A 132 -1.45 -5.90 0.85
C LEU A 132 -0.38 -4.81 1.06
N ALA A 133 0.86 -5.09 0.66
CA ALA A 133 1.95 -4.11 0.72
C ALA A 133 1.68 -2.89 -0.19
N GLY A 134 1.19 -3.10 -1.42
CA GLY A 134 0.78 -2.02 -2.32
C GLY A 134 -0.31 -1.14 -1.71
N TYR A 135 -1.26 -1.74 -0.98
CA TYR A 135 -2.30 -0.99 -0.26
C TYR A 135 -1.70 -0.11 0.83
N LEU A 136 -0.78 -0.66 1.63
CA LEU A 136 -0.05 0.05 2.68
C LEU A 136 0.77 1.21 2.08
N THR A 137 1.49 0.96 0.99
CA THR A 137 2.29 1.96 0.29
C THR A 137 1.42 3.11 -0.23
N ALA A 138 0.30 2.80 -0.90
CA ALA A 138 -0.63 3.83 -1.36
C ALA A 138 -1.18 4.69 -0.20
N SER A 139 -1.45 4.05 0.95
CA SER A 139 -1.89 4.76 2.17
C SER A 139 -0.81 5.70 2.71
N LEU A 140 0.46 5.31 2.63
CA LEU A 140 1.60 6.11 3.09
C LEU A 140 1.89 7.30 2.20
N LEU A 141 1.81 7.14 0.88
CA LEU A 141 2.12 8.20 -0.08
C LEU A 141 1.12 9.37 0.04
N CYS A 142 -0.10 9.08 0.49
CA CYS A 142 -1.15 10.07 0.66
C CYS A 142 -1.24 10.67 2.08
N CYS A 143 -2.30 11.45 2.31
CA CYS A 143 -2.51 12.34 3.46
C CYS A 143 -2.23 11.70 4.84
N LYS A 144 -1.72 12.52 5.77
CA LYS A 144 -1.38 12.17 7.16
C LYS A 144 -2.55 11.53 7.93
N ILE A 145 -3.80 11.91 7.62
CA ILE A 145 -5.00 11.40 8.31
C ILE A 145 -5.13 9.89 8.10
N TRP A 146 -4.89 9.41 6.87
CA TRP A 146 -5.03 7.99 6.55
C TRP A 146 -3.94 7.15 7.22
N ARG A 147 -2.74 7.70 7.43
CA ARG A 147 -1.64 7.04 8.16
C ARG A 147 -1.98 6.75 9.62
N LEU A 148 -2.80 7.60 10.24
CA LEU A 148 -3.25 7.45 11.63
C LEU A 148 -4.58 6.69 11.75
N SER A 149 -5.15 6.25 10.62
CA SER A 149 -6.37 5.45 10.64
C SER A 149 -6.10 4.01 11.11
N LEU A 150 -7.15 3.29 11.50
CA LEU A 150 -7.06 1.88 11.86
C LEU A 150 -6.63 0.98 10.69
N VAL A 151 -6.81 1.45 9.45
CA VAL A 151 -6.70 0.62 8.24
C VAL A 151 -5.28 0.15 7.98
N PRO A 152 -4.22 1.01 7.94
CA PRO A 152 -2.85 0.53 7.75
C PRO A 152 -2.42 -0.51 8.80
N ASN A 153 -2.79 -0.30 10.06
CA ASN A 153 -2.49 -1.26 11.12
C ASN A 153 -3.22 -2.61 10.89
N HIS A 154 -4.50 -2.57 10.51
CA HIS A 154 -5.26 -3.77 10.20
C HIS A 154 -4.70 -4.53 8.99
N VAL A 155 -4.38 -3.83 7.90
CA VAL A 155 -3.77 -4.41 6.70
C VAL A 155 -2.38 -4.97 6.99
N SER A 156 -1.58 -4.30 7.82
CA SER A 156 -0.29 -4.82 8.30
C SER A 156 -0.46 -6.12 9.08
N ALA A 157 -1.48 -6.22 9.95
CA ALA A 157 -1.80 -7.46 10.66
C ALA A 157 -2.25 -8.58 9.70
N GLN A 158 -3.07 -8.27 8.69
CA GLN A 158 -3.45 -9.23 7.65
C GLN A 158 -2.22 -9.74 6.88
N MET A 159 -1.31 -8.85 6.50
CA MET A 159 -0.08 -9.21 5.78
C MET A 159 0.82 -10.11 6.62
N LEU A 160 0.91 -9.86 7.93
CA LEU A 160 1.64 -10.74 8.85
C LEU A 160 1.02 -12.14 8.91
N GLN A 161 -0.30 -12.23 8.98
CA GLN A 161 -1.01 -13.52 9.02
C GLN A 161 -0.88 -14.28 7.70
N ALA A 162 -1.06 -13.62 6.56
CA ALA A 162 -0.82 -14.21 5.24
C ALA A 162 0.63 -14.70 5.12
N GLY A 163 1.60 -13.91 5.57
CA GLY A 163 3.02 -14.24 5.52
C GLY A 163 3.42 -15.41 6.42
N ARG A 164 2.62 -15.72 7.45
CA ARG A 164 2.82 -16.91 8.30
C ARG A 164 2.27 -18.19 7.68
N GLN A 165 1.36 -18.07 6.74
CA GLN A 165 0.72 -19.21 6.07
C GLN A 165 1.47 -19.69 4.84
N VAL A 166 2.43 -18.89 4.33
CA VAL A 166 3.26 -19.27 3.19
C VAL A 166 4.45 -20.10 3.61
N ASP A 167 4.84 -21.04 2.75
CA ASP A 167 6.02 -21.87 2.94
C ASP A 167 7.32 -21.05 2.75
N ASP A 168 8.35 -21.32 3.56
CA ASP A 168 9.63 -20.60 3.51
C ASP A 168 10.35 -20.71 2.14
N SER A 169 9.98 -21.70 1.31
CA SER A 169 10.50 -21.88 -0.06
C SER A 169 10.06 -20.80 -1.04
N ILE A 170 8.92 -20.14 -0.80
CA ILE A 170 8.38 -19.06 -1.66
C ILE A 170 9.34 -17.87 -1.75
N TRP A 171 10.23 -17.72 -0.77
CA TRP A 171 11.18 -16.63 -0.68
C TRP A 171 12.48 -16.87 -1.47
N THR A 172 12.65 -18.07 -2.01
CA THR A 172 13.86 -18.41 -2.79
C THR A 172 13.93 -17.53 -4.03
N GLY A 173 14.95 -16.67 -4.11
CA GLY A 173 15.08 -15.67 -5.18
C GLY A 173 14.30 -14.37 -4.96
N HIS A 174 13.67 -14.18 -3.79
CA HIS A 174 12.80 -13.04 -3.49
C HIS A 174 13.09 -12.41 -2.11
N PHE A 175 14.34 -12.44 -1.64
CA PHE A 175 14.70 -11.94 -0.30
C PHE A 175 14.70 -10.42 -0.18
N ASP A 176 15.00 -9.71 -1.26
CA ASP A 176 14.76 -8.27 -1.43
C ASP A 176 13.28 -7.92 -1.26
N LEU A 177 12.39 -8.66 -1.92
CA LEU A 177 10.94 -8.49 -1.78
C LEU A 177 10.49 -8.81 -0.36
N LEU A 178 10.99 -9.90 0.23
CA LEU A 178 10.71 -10.25 1.62
C LEU A 178 11.12 -9.12 2.57
N ALA A 179 12.30 -8.51 2.36
CA ALA A 179 12.74 -7.37 3.14
C ALA A 179 11.78 -6.18 2.98
N TRP A 180 11.41 -5.84 1.75
CA TRP A 180 10.43 -4.78 1.47
C TRP A 180 9.12 -5.02 2.21
N LEU A 181 8.54 -6.23 2.12
CA LEU A 181 7.30 -6.61 2.80
C LEU A 181 7.41 -6.51 4.33
N LEU A 182 8.46 -7.08 4.92
CA LEU A 182 8.62 -7.14 6.38
C LEU A 182 8.83 -5.76 7.01
N TYR A 183 9.69 -4.93 6.41
CA TYR A 183 9.95 -3.59 6.93
C TYR A 183 8.77 -2.65 6.72
N LEU A 184 8.09 -2.72 5.57
CA LEU A 184 6.88 -1.94 5.32
C LEU A 184 5.74 -2.31 6.28
N GLY A 185 5.48 -3.62 6.42
CA GLY A 185 4.46 -4.14 7.33
C GLY A 185 4.74 -3.77 8.78
N GLY A 186 5.97 -4.03 9.24
CA GLY A 186 6.36 -3.77 10.62
C GLY A 186 6.36 -2.29 10.97
N ALA A 187 6.77 -1.40 10.06
CA ALA A 187 6.74 0.04 10.29
C ALA A 187 5.32 0.58 10.47
N LEU A 188 4.34 0.00 9.77
CA LEU A 188 2.92 0.37 9.84
C LEU A 188 2.10 -0.40 10.87
N ALA A 189 2.71 -1.40 11.52
CA ALA A 189 2.10 -2.06 12.67
C ALA A 189 2.13 -1.11 13.87
N ALA A 190 0.98 -0.95 14.53
CA ALA A 190 0.90 -0.24 15.80
C ALA A 190 1.76 -0.96 16.87
N PRO A 191 2.31 -0.22 17.85
CA PRO A 191 3.05 -0.82 18.96
C PRO A 191 2.22 -1.92 19.64
N GLY A 192 2.79 -3.12 19.78
CA GLY A 192 2.08 -4.28 20.31
C GLY A 192 2.54 -5.60 19.73
N ILE A 193 1.65 -6.59 19.76
CA ILE A 193 1.96 -7.98 19.36
C ILE A 193 2.37 -8.04 17.89
N VAL A 194 1.60 -7.41 16.98
CA VAL A 194 1.86 -7.44 15.53
C VAL A 194 3.26 -6.89 15.21
N ARG A 195 3.62 -5.74 15.78
CA ARG A 195 4.94 -5.12 15.57
C ARG A 195 6.08 -5.98 16.11
N LYS A 196 5.92 -6.55 17.32
CA LYS A 196 6.89 -7.50 17.90
C LYS A 196 7.07 -8.75 17.03
N ASP A 197 5.98 -9.25 16.48
CA ASP A 197 5.99 -10.42 15.60
C ASP A 197 6.75 -10.15 14.31
N TYR A 198 6.58 -8.97 13.70
CA TYR A 198 7.43 -8.55 12.57
C TYR A 198 8.92 -8.50 12.95
N ILE A 199 9.26 -7.94 14.12
CA ILE A 199 10.65 -7.90 14.61
C ILE A 199 11.20 -9.32 14.75
N LEU A 200 10.43 -10.25 15.33
CA LEU A 200 10.84 -11.66 15.48
C LEU A 200 11.04 -12.34 14.14
N LEU A 201 10.16 -12.12 13.16
CA LEU A 201 10.31 -12.65 11.81
C LEU A 201 11.56 -12.10 11.13
N ILE A 202 11.78 -10.79 11.17
CA ILE A 202 12.98 -10.14 10.63
C ILE A 202 14.23 -10.75 11.26
N ARG A 203 14.26 -10.96 12.59
CA ARG A 203 15.39 -11.59 13.28
C ARG A 203 15.63 -13.03 12.83
N ARG A 204 14.58 -13.85 12.74
CA ARG A 204 14.67 -15.22 12.24
C ARG A 204 15.24 -15.25 10.82
N GLN A 205 14.75 -14.38 9.95
CA GLN A 205 15.20 -14.30 8.56
C GLN A 205 16.60 -13.70 8.45
N HIS A 206 17.02 -12.80 9.33
CA HIS A 206 18.40 -12.31 9.40
C HIS A 206 19.39 -13.39 9.80
N ALA A 207 19.05 -14.20 10.79
CA ALA A 207 19.92 -15.30 11.22
C ALA A 207 20.22 -16.31 10.11
N SER A 208 19.35 -16.40 9.09
CA SER A 208 19.47 -17.37 8.01
C SER A 208 19.84 -16.77 6.64
N LYS A 209 19.22 -15.66 6.24
CA LYS A 209 19.16 -15.24 4.82
C LYS A 209 19.29 -13.72 4.60
N LEU A 210 18.73 -12.86 5.48
CA LEU A 210 18.77 -11.40 5.32
C LEU A 210 20.05 -10.73 5.82
N ALA A 211 20.87 -11.39 6.66
CA ALA A 211 22.10 -10.79 7.16
C ALA A 211 23.15 -10.50 6.08
N THR A 212 23.13 -11.24 4.97
CA THR A 212 24.03 -10.99 3.84
C THR A 212 23.58 -9.79 3.00
N LEU A 213 22.27 -9.53 2.97
CA LEU A 213 21.66 -8.47 2.18
C LEU A 213 21.62 -7.13 2.92
N ILE A 214 21.34 -7.15 4.22
CA ILE A 214 21.06 -5.94 5.00
C ILE A 214 21.99 -5.90 6.23
N ARG A 215 23.14 -5.26 6.07
CA ARG A 215 24.14 -5.08 7.15
C ARG A 215 24.06 -3.68 7.76
N SER A 216 23.57 -2.71 7.00
CA SER A 216 23.44 -1.32 7.40
C SER A 216 22.09 -0.74 6.99
N TRP A 217 21.81 0.48 7.45
CA TRP A 217 20.67 1.27 6.98
C TRP A 217 20.75 1.53 5.47
N SER A 218 21.93 1.84 4.93
CA SER A 218 22.11 2.09 3.50
C SER A 218 21.80 0.86 2.64
N ASP A 219 22.14 -0.33 3.13
CA ASP A 219 21.80 -1.59 2.46
C ASP A 219 20.27 -1.78 2.39
N LEU A 220 19.56 -1.45 3.48
CA LEU A 220 18.11 -1.50 3.49
C LEU A 220 17.48 -0.50 2.51
N VAL A 221 17.97 0.74 2.52
CA VAL A 221 17.48 1.79 1.60
C VAL A 221 17.67 1.36 0.14
N ALA A 222 18.85 0.84 -0.21
CA ALA A 222 19.13 0.36 -1.56
C ALA A 222 18.19 -0.77 -2.02
N ILE A 223 17.66 -1.57 -1.09
CA ILE A 223 16.60 -2.56 -1.40
C ILE A 223 15.25 -1.87 -1.56
N MET A 224 14.89 -0.96 -0.64
CA MET A 224 13.60 -0.26 -0.69
C MET A 224 13.44 0.56 -1.97
N GLU A 225 14.50 1.21 -2.43
CA GLU A 225 14.55 2.01 -3.66
C GLU A 225 14.29 1.20 -4.94
N GLN A 226 14.52 -0.11 -4.92
CA GLN A 226 14.18 -0.98 -6.05
C GLN A 226 12.66 -1.17 -6.17
N PHE A 227 11.91 -0.97 -5.09
CA PHE A 227 10.46 -1.05 -5.05
C PHE A 227 9.85 0.36 -5.05
N ILE A 228 8.83 0.61 -4.21
CA ILE A 228 8.27 1.95 -4.05
C ILE A 228 8.83 2.57 -2.78
N TRP A 229 9.59 3.64 -2.96
CA TRP A 229 10.27 4.35 -1.89
C TRP A 229 10.12 5.86 -2.05
N SER A 230 9.59 6.52 -1.03
CA SER A 230 9.52 7.99 -0.94
C SER A 230 10.31 8.43 0.28
N GLU A 231 11.34 9.24 0.05
CA GLU A 231 12.12 9.82 1.15
C GLU A 231 11.26 10.70 2.06
N LYS A 232 10.24 11.35 1.51
CA LYS A 232 9.35 12.24 2.27
C LYS A 232 8.30 11.48 3.08
N ALA A 233 7.73 10.42 2.50
CA ALA A 233 6.54 9.76 3.06
C ALA A 233 6.85 8.45 3.79
N ILE A 234 7.84 7.68 3.33
CA ILE A 234 8.09 6.30 3.76
C ILE A 234 9.34 6.23 4.65
N SER A 235 10.42 6.91 4.27
CA SER A 235 11.74 6.82 4.93
C SER A 235 11.70 7.02 6.45
N PRO A 236 11.04 8.06 7.01
CA PRO A 236 11.04 8.27 8.46
C PRO A 236 10.40 7.11 9.24
N LEU A 237 9.37 6.46 8.68
CA LEU A 237 8.66 5.37 9.34
C LEU A 237 9.48 4.08 9.33
N ILE A 238 10.12 3.79 8.19
CA ILE A 238 10.98 2.62 8.02
C ILE A 238 12.25 2.78 8.86
N GLN A 239 12.81 3.98 8.95
CA GLN A 239 14.00 4.25 9.77
C GLN A 239 13.72 4.00 11.25
N MET A 240 12.64 4.57 11.80
CA MET A 240 12.26 4.32 13.20
C MET A 240 12.08 2.83 13.48
N PHE A 241 11.44 2.10 12.56
CA PHE A 241 11.27 0.65 12.72
C PHE A 241 12.58 -0.12 12.58
N TRP A 242 13.47 0.28 11.68
CA TRP A 242 14.81 -0.29 11.56
C TRP A 242 15.61 -0.14 12.85
N GLU A 243 15.62 1.06 13.45
CA GLU A 243 16.30 1.33 14.71
C GLU A 243 15.75 0.46 15.85
N GLU A 244 14.43 0.30 15.91
CA GLU A 244 13.77 -0.61 16.84
C GLU A 244 14.25 -2.06 16.62
N VAL A 245 14.24 -2.57 15.40
CA VAL A 245 14.77 -3.92 15.07
C VAL A 245 16.22 -4.09 15.53
N GLN A 246 17.07 -3.07 15.34
CA GLN A 246 18.47 -3.12 15.78
C GLN A 246 18.60 -3.11 17.30
N SER A 247 17.74 -2.39 18.03
CA SER A 247 17.77 -2.33 19.49
C SER A 247 17.55 -3.69 20.15
N PHE A 248 16.76 -4.57 19.52
CA PHE A 248 16.51 -5.94 19.99
C PHE A 248 17.63 -6.94 19.63
N ARG A 249 18.68 -6.52 18.90
CA ARG A 249 19.85 -7.37 18.61
C ARG A 249 20.93 -7.31 19.70
N LYS A 250 20.90 -6.29 20.55
CA LYS A 250 21.73 -6.21 21.76
C LYS A 250 21.12 -7.06 22.87
#